data_AF-A0AAD1BC30-F1
#
_entry.id   AF-A0AAD1BC30-F1
#
_cell.length_a   1.000
_cell.length_b   1.000
_cell.length_c   1.000
_cell.angle_alpha   90.00
_cell.angle_beta   90.00
_cell.angle_gamma   90.00
#
_symmetry.space_group_name_H-M   'P 1'
#
loop_
_entity.id
_entity.type
_entity.pdbx_description
1 polymer ?
#
loop_
_entity_poly.entity_id
_entity_poly.type
_entity_poly.pdbx_seq_one_letter_code
_entity_poly.pdbx_strand_id
1 'polypeptide(L)'
;MNSRVRAGAVSLLLAWGVLASAGASAEGMEERLRTQLRSTTQQLQALQSEQAQAAAARIAAENAAREAQAQVKQLSAELAKTRGVAEQLAGQQQNLQSQAQAQAAASSEQLGKFKKAYEDLLVLARGKEAERAKLQAQLSERDTQVQQCAVKNQQMYGIAKQILAAYEKIDVAEVVNIRQPFAGKARVKFEELAQGFGDELYQTQFDAPRAASAH
;
A
#
# COMPACT_ATOMS: atom_id res chain seq x y z
N MET A 1 -16.13 -3.45 -53.60
CA MET A 1 -17.27 -3.35 -54.54
C MET A 1 -16.76 -2.76 -55.84
N ASN A 2 -16.78 -3.55 -56.92
CA ASN A 2 -16.38 -3.14 -58.26
C ASN A 2 -17.58 -2.54 -58.98
N SER A 3 -17.49 -1.29 -59.42
CA SER A 3 -18.47 -0.68 -60.33
C SER A 3 -17.89 -0.63 -61.73
N ARG A 4 -18.29 -1.60 -62.56
CA ARG A 4 -18.14 -1.58 -64.01
C ARG A 4 -19.24 -0.70 -64.59
N VAL A 5 -18.91 0.28 -65.43
CA VAL A 5 -19.80 0.71 -66.53
C VAL A 5 -18.92 1.09 -67.73
N ARG A 6 -18.90 0.21 -68.73
CA ARG A 6 -18.64 0.52 -70.14
C ARG A 6 -19.95 0.25 -70.86
N ALA A 7 -20.43 1.22 -71.64
CA ALA A 7 -21.29 0.97 -72.79
C ALA A 7 -21.25 2.20 -73.69
N GLY A 8 -20.47 2.11 -74.77
CA GLY A 8 -20.67 2.94 -75.94
C GLY A 8 -21.82 2.39 -76.78
N ALA A 9 -22.51 3.27 -77.49
CA ALA A 9 -23.41 2.90 -78.58
C ALA A 9 -23.24 3.93 -79.71
N VAL A 10 -22.73 3.40 -80.81
CA VAL A 10 -22.63 3.97 -82.15
C VAL A 10 -24.01 3.92 -82.82
N SER A 11 -24.32 4.87 -83.72
CA SER A 11 -25.08 4.75 -85.00
C SER A 11 -25.81 6.09 -85.27
N LEU A 12 -25.32 6.99 -86.12
CA LEU A 12 -25.36 7.02 -87.59
C LEU A 12 -26.78 7.10 -88.19
N LEU A 13 -27.16 8.26 -88.74
CA LEU A 13 -28.23 8.42 -89.72
C LEU A 13 -27.81 9.41 -90.84
N LEU A 14 -27.65 8.83 -92.04
CA LEU A 14 -27.63 9.40 -93.39
C LEU A 14 -28.94 10.18 -93.69
N ALA A 15 -29.14 11.01 -94.72
CA ALA A 15 -28.42 11.45 -95.92
C ALA A 15 -29.25 12.61 -96.52
N TRP A 16 -28.65 13.49 -97.31
CA TRP A 16 -29.38 14.22 -98.35
C TRP A 16 -28.46 14.64 -99.50
N GLY A 17 -28.97 14.48 -100.73
CA GLY A 17 -28.52 15.22 -101.91
C GLY A 17 -27.63 14.45 -102.89
N VAL A 18 -28.23 13.65 -103.77
CA VAL A 18 -27.64 13.29 -105.08
C VAL A 18 -28.46 14.01 -106.15
N LEU A 19 -27.81 14.84 -106.96
CA LEU A 19 -28.27 15.26 -108.28
C LEU A 19 -27.06 15.65 -109.12
N ALA A 20 -26.91 14.97 -110.26
CA ALA A 20 -26.29 15.37 -111.53
C ALA A 20 -24.86 15.98 -111.49
N SER A 21 -23.92 15.66 -112.38
CA SER A 21 -23.89 14.92 -113.63
C SER A 21 -22.40 14.86 -114.02
N ALA A 22 -22.00 13.76 -114.64
CA ALA A 22 -20.64 13.51 -115.11
C ALA A 22 -20.15 14.60 -116.08
N GLY A 23 -18.96 15.13 -115.81
CA GLY A 23 -18.18 16.00 -116.68
C GLY A 23 -16.81 16.27 -116.03
N ALA A 24 -15.72 16.04 -116.78
CA ALA A 24 -14.33 16.31 -116.41
C ALA A 24 -13.68 15.39 -115.34
N SER A 25 -13.71 14.07 -115.58
CA SER A 25 -12.91 13.09 -114.83
C SER A 25 -11.47 13.03 -115.36
N ALA A 26 -10.65 14.03 -115.03
CA ALA A 26 -9.18 13.93 -115.09
C ALA A 26 -8.45 14.91 -114.16
N GLU A 27 -8.94 16.15 -114.00
CA GLU A 27 -8.30 17.17 -113.13
C GLU A 27 -8.74 17.10 -111.65
N GLY A 28 -9.92 16.56 -111.32
CA GLY A 28 -10.40 16.46 -109.94
C GLY A 28 -9.86 15.28 -109.12
N MET A 29 -9.29 14.26 -109.79
CA MET A 29 -8.74 13.07 -109.11
C MET A 29 -7.34 13.35 -108.54
N GLU A 30 -6.51 14.13 -109.25
CA GLU A 30 -5.17 14.51 -108.79
C GLU A 30 -5.23 15.50 -107.62
N GLU A 31 -6.15 16.47 -107.66
CA GLU A 31 -6.37 17.44 -106.57
C GLU A 31 -6.91 16.75 -105.30
N ARG A 32 -7.79 15.74 -105.47
CA ARG A 32 -8.25 14.87 -104.38
C ARG A 32 -7.13 13.99 -103.82
N LEU A 33 -6.29 13.41 -104.68
CA LEU A 33 -5.13 12.63 -104.23
C LEU A 33 -4.13 13.51 -103.47
N ARG A 34 -3.86 14.73 -103.93
CA ARG A 34 -3.00 15.69 -103.21
C ARG A 34 -3.57 16.12 -101.87
N THR A 35 -4.86 16.43 -101.81
CA THR A 35 -5.53 16.76 -100.53
C THR A 35 -5.60 15.57 -99.59
N GLN A 36 -5.82 14.36 -100.11
CA GLN A 36 -5.78 13.12 -99.34
C GLN A 36 -4.36 12.82 -98.84
N LEU A 37 -3.31 13.07 -99.62
CA LEU A 37 -1.91 12.93 -99.20
C LEU A 37 -1.52 13.96 -98.15
N ARG A 38 -1.95 15.22 -98.28
CA ARG A 38 -1.74 16.25 -97.24
C ARG A 38 -2.48 15.89 -95.94
N SER A 39 -3.72 15.40 -96.06
CA SER A 39 -4.52 14.89 -94.95
C SER A 39 -3.85 13.71 -94.24
N THR A 40 -3.35 12.72 -94.97
CA THR A 40 -2.65 11.56 -94.37
C THR A 40 -1.31 11.96 -93.77
N THR A 41 -0.61 12.94 -94.36
CA THR A 41 0.63 13.49 -93.78
C THR A 41 0.36 14.23 -92.47
N GLN A 42 -0.71 15.04 -92.42
CA GLN A 42 -1.16 15.70 -91.19
C GLN A 42 -1.61 14.70 -90.12
N GLN A 43 -2.32 13.63 -90.51
CA GLN A 43 -2.70 12.56 -89.59
C GLN A 43 -1.49 11.79 -89.06
N LEU A 44 -0.49 11.49 -89.90
CA LEU A 44 0.76 10.86 -89.46
C LEU A 44 1.52 11.76 -88.49
N GLN A 45 1.60 13.07 -88.77
CA GLN A 45 2.28 14.01 -87.90
C GLN A 45 1.54 14.17 -86.55
N ALA A 46 0.20 14.19 -86.57
CA ALA A 46 -0.62 14.18 -85.37
C ALA A 46 -0.44 12.89 -84.55
N LEU A 47 -0.52 11.71 -85.18
CA LEU A 47 -0.29 10.43 -84.52
C LEU A 47 1.13 10.30 -83.96
N GLN A 48 2.14 10.82 -84.66
CA GLN A 48 3.53 10.84 -84.18
C GLN A 48 3.69 11.75 -82.95
N SER A 49 3.03 12.92 -82.94
CA SER A 49 2.99 13.78 -81.75
C SER A 49 2.24 13.15 -80.58
N GLU A 50 1.15 12.44 -80.86
CA GLU A 50 0.33 11.76 -79.86
C GLU A 50 1.09 10.56 -79.26
N GLN A 51 1.82 9.81 -80.08
CA GLN A 51 2.72 8.75 -79.63
C GLN A 51 3.86 9.30 -78.76
N ALA A 52 4.46 10.44 -79.14
CA ALA A 52 5.49 11.09 -78.34
C ALA A 52 4.94 11.58 -76.99
N GLN A 53 3.74 12.18 -76.99
CA GLN A 53 3.05 12.60 -75.76
C GLN A 53 2.67 11.41 -74.87
N ALA A 54 2.15 10.33 -75.45
CA ALA A 54 1.81 9.11 -74.72
C ALA A 54 3.05 8.43 -74.12
N ALA A 55 4.18 8.42 -74.84
CA ALA A 55 5.46 7.93 -74.33
C ALA A 55 5.98 8.79 -73.18
N ALA A 56 5.92 10.12 -73.32
CA ALA A 56 6.29 11.05 -72.25
C ALA A 56 5.40 10.89 -71.01
N ALA A 57 4.09 10.74 -71.19
CA ALA A 57 3.14 10.49 -70.11
C ALA A 57 3.38 9.14 -69.42
N ARG A 58 3.74 8.10 -70.17
CA ARG A 58 4.14 6.80 -69.59
C ARG A 58 5.40 6.92 -68.73
N ILE A 59 6.43 7.60 -69.23
CA ILE A 59 7.68 7.79 -68.47
C ILE A 59 7.41 8.61 -67.20
N ALA A 60 6.60 9.67 -67.29
CA ALA A 60 6.19 10.45 -66.13
C ALA A 60 5.41 9.61 -65.10
N ALA A 61 4.47 8.77 -65.55
CA ALA A 61 3.72 7.88 -64.69
C ALA A 61 4.59 6.77 -64.05
N GLU A 62 5.54 6.21 -64.79
CA GLU A 62 6.51 5.23 -64.27
C GLU A 62 7.43 5.86 -63.23
N ASN A 63 7.91 7.09 -63.46
CA ASN A 63 8.72 7.82 -62.49
C ASN A 63 7.91 8.15 -61.23
N ALA A 64 6.68 8.64 -61.36
CA ALA A 64 5.80 8.90 -60.22
C ALA A 64 5.46 7.61 -59.44
N ALA A 65 5.26 6.48 -60.13
CA ALA A 65 5.05 5.19 -59.48
C ALA A 65 6.29 4.72 -58.71
N ARG A 66 7.49 4.91 -59.26
CA ARG A 66 8.76 4.60 -58.58
C ARG A 66 8.98 5.47 -57.35
N GLU A 67 8.71 6.78 -57.45
CA GLU A 67 8.78 7.70 -56.32
C GLU A 67 7.78 7.34 -55.22
N ALA A 68 6.53 7.08 -55.57
CA ALA A 68 5.51 6.63 -54.63
C ALA A 68 5.91 5.31 -53.95
N GLN A 69 6.47 4.36 -54.70
CA GLN A 69 6.96 3.10 -54.14
C GLN A 69 8.16 3.31 -53.20
N ALA A 70 9.05 4.26 -53.49
CA ALA A 70 10.15 4.63 -52.61
C ALA A 70 9.63 5.28 -51.30
N GLN A 71 8.66 6.19 -51.41
CA GLN A 71 8.02 6.82 -50.24
C GLN A 71 7.29 5.79 -49.36
N VAL A 72 6.54 4.87 -49.96
CA VAL A 72 5.87 3.78 -49.21
C VAL A 72 6.88 2.93 -48.46
N LYS A 73 8.02 2.59 -49.08
CA LYS A 73 9.10 1.84 -48.41
C LYS A 73 9.68 2.63 -47.23
N GLN A 74 9.99 3.91 -47.42
CA GLN A 74 10.51 4.77 -46.36
C GLN A 74 9.53 4.89 -45.19
N LEU A 75 8.27 5.24 -45.47
CA LEU A 75 7.22 5.36 -44.45
C LEU A 75 6.97 4.04 -43.74
N SER A 76 7.03 2.90 -44.44
CA SER A 76 6.88 1.58 -43.82
C SER A 76 8.04 1.25 -42.86
N ALA A 77 9.27 1.64 -43.21
CA ALA A 77 10.44 1.47 -42.36
C ALA A 77 10.36 2.38 -41.12
N GLU A 78 9.93 3.64 -41.29
CA GLU A 78 9.72 4.56 -40.17
C GLU A 78 8.61 4.09 -39.23
N LEU A 79 7.50 3.57 -39.77
CA LEU A 79 6.43 2.98 -38.97
C LEU A 79 6.91 1.77 -38.18
N ALA A 80 7.68 0.87 -38.81
CA ALA A 80 8.26 -0.29 -38.13
C ALA A 80 9.20 0.14 -36.99
N LYS A 81 10.07 1.13 -37.24
CA LYS A 81 10.95 1.69 -36.22
C LYS A 81 10.16 2.32 -35.07
N THR A 82 9.16 3.12 -35.38
CA THR A 82 8.33 3.82 -34.37
C THR A 82 7.53 2.83 -33.54
N ARG A 83 6.99 1.77 -34.16
CA ARG A 83 6.31 0.68 -33.43
C ARG A 83 7.27 -0.04 -32.49
N GLY A 84 8.47 -0.38 -32.94
CA GLY A 84 9.48 -1.02 -32.07
C GLY A 84 9.85 -0.17 -30.85
N VAL A 85 10.02 1.15 -31.04
CA VAL A 85 10.26 2.08 -29.92
C VAL A 85 9.05 2.16 -28.99
N ALA A 86 7.83 2.21 -29.53
CA ALA A 86 6.61 2.25 -28.73
C ALA A 86 6.42 0.98 -27.89
N GLU A 87 6.67 -0.19 -28.46
CA GLU A 87 6.63 -1.48 -27.74
C GLU A 87 7.69 -1.54 -26.63
N GLN A 88 8.92 -1.10 -26.92
CA GLN A 88 9.99 -1.05 -25.92
C GLN A 88 9.66 -0.07 -24.79
N LEU A 89 9.06 1.08 -25.09
CA LEU A 89 8.65 2.05 -24.09
C LEU A 89 7.49 1.52 -23.24
N ALA A 90 6.50 0.84 -23.86
CA ALA A 90 5.41 0.19 -23.14
C ALA A 90 5.93 -0.89 -22.19
N GLY A 91 6.88 -1.73 -22.64
CA GLY A 91 7.52 -2.73 -21.80
C GLY A 91 8.30 -2.11 -20.63
N GLN A 92 9.04 -1.03 -20.86
CA GLN A 92 9.73 -0.28 -19.80
C GLN A 92 8.75 0.32 -18.79
N GLN A 93 7.65 0.93 -19.26
CA GLN A 93 6.64 1.51 -18.39
C GLN A 93 5.98 0.43 -17.51
N GLN A 94 5.66 -0.74 -18.08
CA GLN A 94 5.09 -1.84 -17.33
C GLN A 94 6.06 -2.40 -16.29
N ASN A 95 7.35 -2.52 -16.63
CA ASN A 95 8.39 -2.94 -15.69
C ASN A 95 8.62 -1.93 -14.56
N LEU A 96 8.57 -0.62 -14.86
CA LEU A 96 8.67 0.42 -13.85
C LEU A 96 7.45 0.42 -12.92
N GLN A 97 6.25 0.25 -13.47
CA GLN A 97 5.04 0.13 -12.65
C GLN A 97 5.09 -1.10 -11.74
N SER A 98 5.51 -2.26 -12.24
CA SER A 98 5.61 -3.47 -11.43
C SER A 98 6.68 -3.34 -10.34
N GLN A 99 7.84 -2.74 -10.65
CA GLN A 99 8.88 -2.43 -9.65
C GLN A 99 8.39 -1.44 -8.60
N ALA A 100 7.71 -0.36 -9.00
CA ALA A 100 7.17 0.62 -8.07
C ALA A 100 6.11 -0.01 -7.14
N GLN A 101 5.24 -0.87 -7.67
CA GLN A 101 4.27 -1.62 -6.87
C GLN A 101 4.94 -2.60 -5.92
N ALA A 102 5.95 -3.34 -6.38
CA ALA A 102 6.70 -4.27 -5.53
C ALA A 102 7.45 -3.53 -4.41
N GLN A 103 8.06 -2.37 -4.71
CA GLN A 103 8.74 -1.54 -3.72
C GLN A 103 7.76 -0.94 -2.71
N ALA A 104 6.59 -0.48 -3.17
CA ALA A 104 5.53 0.02 -2.28
C ALA A 104 4.96 -1.08 -1.38
N ALA A 105 4.78 -2.30 -1.90
CA ALA A 105 4.36 -3.44 -1.11
C ALA A 105 5.41 -3.83 -0.06
N ALA A 106 6.68 -3.91 -0.45
CA ALA A 106 7.78 -4.23 0.47
C ALA A 106 7.95 -3.16 1.56
N SER A 107 7.85 -1.88 1.21
CA SER A 107 7.94 -0.79 2.19
C SER A 107 6.75 -0.79 3.15
N SER A 108 5.53 -1.04 2.65
CA SER A 108 4.33 -1.21 3.48
C SER A 108 4.47 -2.38 4.46
N GLU A 109 5.00 -3.52 4.00
CA GLU A 109 5.26 -4.67 4.84
C GLU A 109 6.27 -4.36 5.95
N GLN A 110 7.37 -3.68 5.62
CA GLN A 110 8.37 -3.25 6.61
C GLN A 110 7.77 -2.29 7.64
N LEU A 111 7.01 -1.30 7.19
CA LEU A 111 6.30 -0.38 8.08
C LEU A 111 5.33 -1.12 9.00
N GLY A 112 4.62 -2.14 8.50
CA GLY A 112 3.77 -3.02 9.29
C GLY A 112 4.55 -3.77 10.37
N LYS A 113 5.71 -4.34 10.03
CA LYS A 113 6.60 -5.02 10.98
C LYS A 113 7.10 -4.09 12.07
N PHE A 114 7.53 -2.87 11.72
CA PHE A 114 7.99 -1.88 12.70
C PHE A 114 6.87 -1.41 13.63
N LYS A 115 5.67 -1.16 13.09
CA LYS A 115 4.50 -0.80 13.90
C LYS A 115 4.17 -1.91 14.90
N LYS A 116 4.11 -3.16 14.45
CA LYS A 116 3.84 -4.30 15.32
C LYS A 116 4.89 -4.47 16.40
N ALA A 117 6.18 -4.41 16.03
CA ALA A 117 7.26 -4.49 17.01
C ALA A 117 7.20 -3.35 18.04
N TYR A 118 6.84 -2.15 17.61
CA TYR A 118 6.65 -1.01 18.50
C TYR A 118 5.45 -1.21 19.45
N GLU A 119 4.33 -1.70 18.95
CA GLU A 119 3.15 -2.04 19.77
C GLU A 119 3.47 -3.13 20.80
N ASP A 120 4.16 -4.20 20.39
CA ASP A 120 4.59 -5.28 21.27
C ASP A 120 5.54 -4.76 22.38
N LEU A 121 6.50 -3.90 22.03
CA LEU A 121 7.39 -3.24 22.98
C LEU A 121 6.61 -2.34 23.96
N LEU A 122 5.61 -1.63 23.48
CA LEU A 122 4.79 -0.74 24.31
C LEU A 122 3.92 -1.53 25.29
N VAL A 123 3.36 -2.66 24.87
CA VAL A 123 2.65 -3.59 25.76
C VAL A 123 3.61 -4.16 26.81
N LEU A 124 4.80 -4.60 26.41
CA LEU A 124 5.80 -5.14 27.33
C LEU A 124 6.26 -4.08 28.35
N ALA A 125 6.52 -2.85 27.91
CA ALA A 125 6.91 -1.75 28.78
C ALA A 125 5.81 -1.43 29.81
N ARG A 126 4.54 -1.36 29.37
CA ARG A 126 3.39 -1.16 30.28
C ARG A 126 3.23 -2.32 31.26
N GLY A 127 3.41 -3.56 30.80
CA GLY A 127 3.40 -4.75 31.65
C GLY A 127 4.48 -4.69 32.73
N LYS A 128 5.70 -4.32 32.36
CA LYS A 128 6.81 -4.16 33.31
C LYS A 128 6.59 -3.03 34.31
N GLU A 129 6.03 -1.90 33.87
CA GLU A 129 5.72 -0.81 34.78
C GLU A 129 4.60 -1.17 35.77
N ALA A 130 3.59 -1.94 35.33
CA ALA A 130 2.55 -2.46 36.21
C ALA A 130 3.10 -3.47 37.23
N GLU A 131 3.99 -4.38 36.79
CA GLU A 131 4.70 -5.31 37.69
C GLU A 131 5.54 -4.54 38.73
N ARG A 132 6.29 -3.51 38.28
CA ARG A 132 7.09 -2.66 39.16
C ARG A 132 6.22 -1.94 40.19
N ALA A 133 5.12 -1.35 39.77
CA ALA A 133 4.18 -0.67 40.66
C ALA A 133 3.57 -1.64 41.70
N LYS A 134 3.19 -2.85 41.28
CA LYS A 134 2.69 -3.90 42.18
C LYS A 134 3.73 -4.32 43.20
N LEU A 135 4.96 -4.59 42.78
CA LEU A 135 6.05 -4.96 43.67
C LEU A 135 6.40 -3.83 44.64
N GLN A 136 6.43 -2.59 44.18
CA GLN A 136 6.65 -1.42 45.03
C GLN A 136 5.56 -1.27 46.10
N ALA A 137 4.29 -1.48 45.74
CA ALA A 137 3.19 -1.46 46.69
C ALA A 137 3.31 -2.58 47.72
N GLN A 138 3.65 -3.79 47.29
CA GLN A 138 3.88 -4.93 48.19
C GLN A 138 5.05 -4.69 49.13
N LEU A 139 6.16 -4.12 48.66
CA LEU A 139 7.31 -3.76 49.49
C LEU A 139 6.93 -2.71 50.54
N SER A 140 6.25 -1.64 50.13
CA SER A 140 5.77 -0.59 51.05
C SER A 140 4.84 -1.15 52.14
N GLU A 141 3.95 -2.07 51.76
CA GLU A 141 3.07 -2.75 52.70
C GLU A 141 3.86 -3.63 53.68
N ARG A 142 4.84 -4.42 53.20
CA ARG A 142 5.70 -5.23 54.06
C ARG A 142 6.55 -4.38 54.99
N ASP A 143 7.12 -3.28 54.52
CA ASP A 143 7.90 -2.35 55.33
C ASP A 143 7.04 -1.76 56.46
N THR A 144 5.81 -1.37 56.14
CA THR A 144 4.84 -0.89 57.14
C THR A 144 4.52 -1.97 58.18
N GLN A 145 4.32 -3.22 57.75
CA GLN A 145 4.08 -4.34 58.66
C GLN A 145 5.29 -4.62 59.57
N VAL A 146 6.52 -4.56 59.03
CA VAL A 146 7.75 -4.74 59.80
C VAL A 146 7.90 -3.63 60.84
N GLN A 147 7.63 -2.37 60.47
CA GLN A 147 7.66 -1.25 61.40
C GLN A 147 6.63 -1.40 62.53
N GLN A 148 5.39 -1.77 62.19
CA GLN A 148 4.34 -2.01 63.19
C GLN A 148 4.71 -3.16 64.14
N CYS A 149 5.23 -4.27 63.60
CA CYS A 149 5.72 -5.39 64.39
C CYS A 149 6.86 -4.97 65.33
N ALA A 150 7.82 -4.17 64.84
CA ALA A 150 8.91 -3.66 65.66
C ALA A 150 8.40 -2.78 66.82
N VAL A 151 7.46 -1.88 66.57
CA VAL A 151 6.84 -1.03 67.61
C VAL A 151 6.07 -1.88 68.62
N LYS A 152 5.27 -2.84 68.17
CA LYS A 152 4.50 -3.75 69.03
C LYS A 152 5.40 -4.62 69.89
N ASN A 153 6.50 -5.13 69.33
CA ASN A 153 7.51 -5.88 70.08
C ASN A 153 8.18 -5.03 71.17
N GLN A 154 8.50 -3.76 70.87
CA GLN A 154 9.04 -2.84 71.86
C GLN A 154 8.04 -2.58 73.00
N GLN A 155 6.75 -2.38 72.67
CA GLN A 155 5.69 -2.20 73.66
C GLN A 155 5.52 -3.44 74.55
N MET A 156 5.47 -4.63 73.95
CA MET A 156 5.37 -5.91 74.66
C MET A 156 6.54 -6.09 75.63
N TYR A 157 7.76 -5.76 75.21
CA TYR A 157 8.93 -5.82 76.09
C TYR A 157 8.86 -4.82 77.25
N GLY A 158 8.27 -3.64 77.03
CA GLY A 158 7.98 -2.66 78.08
C GLY A 158 7.01 -3.21 79.12
N ILE A 159 5.90 -3.81 78.70
CA ILE A 159 4.92 -4.43 79.60
C ILE A 159 5.55 -5.61 80.35
N ALA A 160 6.34 -6.45 79.67
CA ALA A 160 7.06 -7.56 80.31
C ALA A 160 7.98 -7.07 81.45
N LYS A 161 8.67 -5.94 81.25
CA LYS A 161 9.46 -5.30 82.33
C LYS A 161 8.59 -4.80 83.48
N GLN A 162 7.42 -4.23 83.21
CA GLN A 162 6.49 -3.79 84.25
C GLN A 162 5.95 -4.98 85.05
N ILE A 163 5.64 -6.11 84.40
CA ILE A 163 5.25 -7.36 85.07
C ILE A 163 6.37 -7.85 85.99
N LEU A 164 7.62 -7.88 85.52
CA LEU A 164 8.77 -8.27 86.34
C LEU A 164 8.96 -7.34 87.54
N ALA A 165 8.90 -6.03 87.33
CA ALA A 165 9.02 -5.03 88.39
C ALA A 165 7.85 -5.10 89.40
N ALA A 166 6.65 -5.45 88.96
CA ALA A 166 5.51 -5.69 89.84
C ALA A 166 5.75 -6.94 90.69
N TYR A 167 6.30 -8.01 90.11
CA TYR A 167 6.65 -9.23 90.84
C TYR A 167 7.73 -8.99 91.91
N GLU A 168 8.76 -8.21 91.58
CA GLU A 168 9.83 -7.84 92.51
C GLU A 168 9.35 -7.00 93.71
N LYS A 169 8.27 -6.24 93.55
CA LYS A 169 7.68 -5.41 94.62
C LYS A 169 6.72 -6.16 95.53
N ILE A 170 6.29 -7.37 95.16
CA ILE A 170 5.45 -8.21 96.03
C ILE A 170 6.30 -8.69 97.19
N ASP A 171 6.08 -8.11 98.36
CA ASP A 171 6.84 -8.41 99.57
C ASP A 171 6.39 -9.74 100.19
N VAL A 172 7.27 -10.41 100.95
CA VAL A 172 6.96 -11.72 101.56
C VAL A 172 5.76 -11.63 102.52
N ALA A 173 5.57 -10.46 103.15
CA ALA A 173 4.41 -10.16 103.98
C ALA A 173 3.08 -10.10 103.19
N GLU A 174 3.12 -9.69 101.93
CA GLU A 174 1.94 -9.64 101.05
C GLU A 174 1.52 -11.04 100.60
N VAL A 175 2.49 -11.92 100.30
CA VAL A 175 2.26 -13.34 99.99
C VAL A 175 1.61 -14.08 101.17
N VAL A 176 2.02 -13.78 102.41
CA VAL A 176 1.40 -14.34 103.62
C VAL A 176 -0.04 -13.87 103.79
N ASN A 177 -0.34 -12.60 103.52
CA ASN A 177 -1.69 -12.07 103.56
C ASN A 177 -2.62 -12.73 102.52
N ILE A 178 -2.16 -12.96 101.28
CA ILE A 178 -2.96 -13.61 100.22
C ILE A 178 -3.42 -15.03 100.60
N ARG A 179 -2.59 -15.76 101.37
CA ARG A 179 -2.87 -17.13 101.84
C ARG A 179 -3.87 -17.21 102.99
N GLN A 180 -4.23 -16.09 103.63
CA GLN A 180 -5.23 -16.07 104.69
C GLN A 180 -6.65 -16.24 104.12
N PRO A 181 -7.53 -17.03 104.76
CA PRO A 181 -8.87 -17.33 104.24
C PRO A 181 -9.81 -16.12 104.14
N PHE A 182 -9.47 -14.97 104.76
CA PHE A 182 -10.27 -13.74 104.74
C PHE A 182 -9.64 -12.58 103.95
N ALA A 183 -8.55 -12.80 103.22
CA ALA A 183 -7.84 -11.76 102.46
C ALA A 183 -8.46 -11.48 101.07
N GLY A 184 -9.79 -11.48 100.96
CA GLY A 184 -10.51 -11.29 99.69
C GLY A 184 -10.10 -10.01 98.95
N LYS A 185 -9.86 -8.91 99.67
CA LYS A 185 -9.40 -7.63 99.09
C LYS A 185 -8.01 -7.72 98.46
N ALA A 186 -7.11 -8.53 99.01
CA ALA A 186 -5.77 -8.73 98.43
C ALA A 186 -5.88 -9.56 97.14
N ARG A 187 -6.67 -10.64 97.15
CA ARG A 187 -6.89 -11.49 95.97
C ARG A 187 -7.49 -10.73 94.79
N VAL A 188 -8.51 -9.90 95.02
CA VAL A 188 -9.12 -9.07 93.97
C VAL A 188 -8.11 -8.11 93.35
N LYS A 189 -7.24 -7.47 94.15
CA LYS A 189 -6.18 -6.59 93.61
C LYS A 189 -5.17 -7.33 92.74
N PHE A 190 -4.83 -8.57 93.09
CA PHE A 190 -3.95 -9.40 92.25
C PHE A 190 -4.62 -9.81 90.94
N GLU A 191 -5.90 -10.16 90.98
CA GLU A 191 -6.69 -10.47 89.78
C GLU A 191 -6.83 -9.25 88.86
N GLU A 192 -7.13 -8.07 89.41
CA GLU A 192 -7.21 -6.80 88.67
C GLU A 192 -5.88 -6.45 87.99
N LEU A 193 -4.76 -6.64 88.69
CA LEU A 193 -3.42 -6.38 88.16
C LEU A 193 -3.02 -7.40 87.07
N ALA A 194 -3.35 -8.68 87.27
CA ALA A 194 -3.15 -9.71 86.25
C ALA A 194 -4.01 -9.45 85.00
N GLN A 195 -5.26 -9.03 85.19
CA GLN A 195 -6.15 -8.66 84.09
C GLN A 195 -5.65 -7.43 83.34
N GLY A 196 -5.20 -6.38 84.05
CA GLY A 196 -4.64 -5.18 83.43
C GLY A 196 -3.43 -5.49 82.54
N PHE A 197 -2.48 -6.31 83.02
CA PHE A 197 -1.36 -6.75 82.19
C PHE A 197 -1.78 -7.66 81.03
N GLY A 198 -2.81 -8.49 81.23
CA GLY A 198 -3.40 -9.30 80.16
C GLY A 198 -3.97 -8.44 79.04
N ASP A 199 -4.71 -7.39 79.39
CA ASP A 199 -5.30 -6.43 78.45
C ASP A 199 -4.22 -5.64 77.70
N GLU A 200 -3.17 -5.18 78.41
CA GLU A 200 -2.04 -4.48 77.80
C GLU A 200 -1.26 -5.38 76.83
N LEU A 201 -0.95 -6.62 77.23
CA LEU A 201 -0.29 -7.59 76.36
C LEU A 201 -1.15 -7.90 75.12
N TYR A 202 -2.46 -8.05 75.29
CA TYR A 202 -3.39 -8.27 74.19
C TYR A 202 -3.34 -7.12 73.18
N GLN A 203 -3.29 -5.86 73.64
CA GLN A 203 -3.17 -4.69 72.76
C GLN A 203 -1.84 -4.65 71.99
N THR A 204 -0.79 -5.33 72.47
CA THR A 204 0.50 -5.42 71.77
C THR A 204 0.61 -6.54 70.76
N GLN A 205 -0.42 -7.36 70.59
CA GLN A 205 -0.40 -8.38 69.55
C GLN A 205 -0.40 -7.73 68.16
N PHE A 206 0.51 -8.18 67.31
CA PHE A 206 0.54 -7.84 65.90
C PHE A 206 -0.11 -8.96 65.10
N ASP A 207 -1.32 -8.73 64.60
CA ASP A 207 -1.98 -9.64 63.68
C ASP A 207 -1.58 -9.25 62.26
N ALA A 208 -0.57 -9.94 61.71
CA ALA A 208 -0.22 -9.75 60.32
C ALA A 208 -1.45 -10.14 59.48
N PRO A 209 -1.94 -9.28 58.56
CA PRO A 209 -2.98 -9.72 57.65
C PRO A 209 -2.41 -10.95 56.94
N ARG A 210 -3.09 -12.09 57.13
CA ARG A 210 -2.69 -13.39 56.59
C ARG A 210 -2.71 -13.24 55.08
N ALA A 211 -1.57 -12.83 54.52
CA ALA A 211 -1.39 -12.72 53.09
C ALA A 211 -1.80 -14.09 52.57
N ALA A 212 -2.86 -14.14 51.77
CA ALA A 212 -3.31 -15.36 51.14
C ALA A 212 -2.09 -15.99 50.50
N SER A 213 -1.58 -17.03 51.13
CA SER A 213 -0.62 -17.97 50.59
C SER A 213 -1.39 -18.75 49.53
N ALA A 214 -1.74 -18.05 48.44
CA ALA A 214 -2.17 -18.61 47.19
C ALA A 214 -0.89 -18.79 46.38
N HIS A 215 -0.24 -19.92 46.64
CA HIS A 215 0.57 -20.60 45.64
C HIS A 215 -0.36 -21.41 44.75
#